data_AF-A0A518BAI5-F1
#
_entry.id   AF-A0A518BAI5-F1
#
_cell.length_a   1.000
_cell.length_b   1.000
_cell.length_c   1.000
_cell.angle_alpha   90.00
_cell.angle_beta   90.00
_cell.angle_gamma   90.00
#
_symmetry.space_group_name_H-M   'P 1'
#
loop_
_entity.id
_entity.type
_entity.pdbx_description
1 polymer ?
#
loop_
_entity_poly.entity_id
_entity_poly.type
_entity_poly.pdbx_seq_one_letter_code
_entity_poly.pdbx_strand_id
1 'polypeptide(L)'
;MSRAIGVVYLCWSLLVTTVAAAWADAPVESVESPGEAKSAVDKSDAQGDEVRNARTAKHSPVYLTANNMSIATGKPSLVLMSSVSTHIPVWSLSGGTPGQSVAGFVTGIPSDCDAVKVEIVVTTTDKATSPDHEDVYRVHLTQMVDGEPFTARYVLGKPVRTALPAGPLHTRTIGLESYYEVVPGTPLYVRIQREPTDPGDSFTRPTGLAMVKVTPLEAPEKAHVVQDVSGYNSWQMIQAIGEKLVCAYSRGSGHTINEDARAVYARTSTDGGKTWTPESVVADSPGFGDVTVGKGLDSKGAMLLWIRRVGAKGWFHDLYRTTDGVTYELIATPDLPVRPVQVTDIFSVPTVGLMALWFGGDYRESTNHSWGTLTSSDDGATWKQTTIESELPKDQWPTEPAAVYLGDGRILAIGRTEMGGNSTMRSQFQMVSTDYGKTWTREKTNIGDVHLSTPTLILDTKTGLLSNYHFERGRGILWRRVVDPNKVFDHPRRWPASEAIAIGSQVALDTGNANATAIGETHYISFYSGKAPDTSVLVSEVPAPRSGE
;
A
#
# COMPACT_ATOMS: atom_id res chain seq x y z
N MET A 1 -12.48 -59.67 14.67
CA MET A 1 -11.58 -60.84 14.54
C MET A 1 -10.52 -60.45 13.51
N SER A 2 -9.24 -60.36 13.88
CA SER A 2 -8.26 -61.47 13.87
C SER A 2 -7.82 -61.80 12.43
N ARG A 3 -6.54 -61.69 12.02
CA ARG A 3 -5.28 -61.42 12.76
C ARG A 3 -4.34 -60.50 11.95
N ALA A 4 -3.40 -59.87 12.63
CA ALA A 4 -2.15 -59.41 12.02
C ALA A 4 -1.09 -60.53 12.07
N ILE A 5 -0.14 -60.50 11.13
CA ILE A 5 1.25 -61.00 11.22
C ILE A 5 2.07 -60.17 10.23
N GLY A 6 3.27 -59.78 10.63
CA GLY A 6 4.27 -59.19 9.74
C GLY A 6 5.65 -59.79 10.06
N VAL A 7 6.56 -59.79 9.09
CA VAL A 7 7.97 -60.17 9.23
C VAL A 7 8.81 -59.17 8.44
N VAL A 8 10.01 -58.86 8.93
CA VAL A 8 10.91 -57.80 8.45
C VAL A 8 12.33 -58.37 8.29
N TYR A 9 13.22 -57.62 7.63
CA TYR A 9 14.66 -57.84 7.43
C TYR A 9 15.05 -58.78 6.26
N LEU A 10 16.23 -58.65 5.65
CA LEU A 10 17.39 -57.78 5.95
C LEU A 10 18.04 -57.24 4.65
N CYS A 11 18.73 -56.09 4.74
CA CYS A 11 19.61 -55.58 3.69
C CYS A 11 20.91 -56.39 3.57
N TRP A 12 21.57 -56.35 2.41
CA TRP A 12 23.04 -56.33 2.33
C TRP A 12 23.48 -55.39 1.20
N SER A 13 24.61 -54.73 1.38
CA SER A 13 25.19 -53.74 0.48
C SER A 13 26.50 -54.22 -0.12
N LEU A 14 26.97 -53.56 -1.19
CA LEU A 14 28.34 -53.67 -1.67
C LEU A 14 28.80 -52.31 -2.22
N LEU A 15 30.03 -51.92 -1.88
CA LEU A 15 30.62 -50.60 -2.10
C LEU A 15 32.14 -50.77 -2.21
N VAL A 16 32.79 -50.18 -3.22
CA VAL A 16 34.26 -50.25 -3.44
C VAL A 16 34.81 -48.91 -3.94
N THR A 17 35.98 -48.51 -3.44
CA THR A 17 36.62 -47.18 -3.62
C THR A 17 38.16 -47.31 -3.74
N THR A 18 38.96 -46.30 -4.12
CA THR A 18 38.63 -44.88 -4.42
C THR A 18 38.93 -44.53 -5.91
N VAL A 19 39.95 -43.81 -6.40
CA VAL A 19 41.11 -43.06 -5.84
C VAL A 19 41.41 -41.85 -6.77
N ALA A 20 42.11 -40.84 -6.24
CA ALA A 20 42.59 -39.62 -6.90
C ALA A 20 43.95 -39.87 -7.67
N ALA A 21 44.71 -38.91 -8.22
CA ALA A 21 44.76 -37.45 -8.02
C ALA A 21 45.34 -36.68 -9.24
N ALA A 22 45.44 -35.35 -9.12
CA ALA A 22 46.00 -34.43 -10.13
C ALA A 22 47.53 -34.26 -10.01
N TRP A 23 48.15 -33.51 -10.95
CA TRP A 23 48.76 -32.18 -10.73
C TRP A 23 49.15 -31.57 -12.10
N ALA A 24 49.67 -30.34 -12.14
CA ALA A 24 49.79 -29.49 -13.35
C ALA A 24 51.25 -29.25 -13.80
N ASP A 25 51.44 -28.71 -15.03
CA ASP A 25 52.55 -27.83 -15.40
C ASP A 25 52.30 -27.09 -16.75
N ALA A 26 53.07 -26.03 -17.00
CA ALA A 26 53.11 -25.16 -18.20
C ALA A 26 54.53 -24.52 -18.31
N PRO A 27 54.86 -23.53 -19.18
CA PRO A 27 54.22 -22.99 -20.40
C PRO A 27 55.18 -22.91 -21.63
N VAL A 28 54.72 -22.40 -22.79
CA VAL A 28 55.57 -21.72 -23.83
C VAL A 28 54.76 -20.60 -24.49
N GLU A 29 55.39 -19.49 -24.88
CA GLU A 29 54.77 -18.28 -25.48
C GLU A 29 54.81 -18.26 -27.02
N SER A 30 53.90 -17.50 -27.66
CA SER A 30 54.22 -16.71 -28.86
C SER A 30 53.19 -15.60 -29.19
N VAL A 31 53.57 -14.34 -28.93
CA VAL A 31 53.29 -13.10 -29.70
C VAL A 31 51.84 -12.67 -30.06
N GLU A 32 51.48 -11.50 -29.51
CA GLU A 32 50.70 -10.34 -30.03
C GLU A 32 50.14 -10.33 -31.48
N SER A 33 49.08 -9.57 -31.89
CA SER A 33 47.99 -8.78 -31.25
C SER A 33 47.00 -8.35 -32.39
N PRO A 34 46.08 -7.37 -32.24
CA PRO A 34 44.69 -7.55 -31.80
C PRO A 34 43.62 -7.29 -32.90
N GLY A 35 42.37 -7.72 -32.71
CA GLY A 35 41.26 -7.41 -33.62
C GLY A 35 39.84 -7.62 -33.06
N GLU A 36 39.05 -6.53 -33.06
CA GLU A 36 37.58 -6.43 -32.90
C GLU A 36 36.83 -7.47 -32.03
N ALA A 37 36.67 -7.17 -30.74
CA ALA A 37 35.64 -7.79 -29.92
C ALA A 37 34.24 -7.26 -30.28
N LYS A 38 33.46 -8.04 -31.05
CA LYS A 38 32.02 -7.77 -31.25
C LYS A 38 31.23 -8.24 -30.03
N SER A 39 30.72 -7.30 -29.24
CA SER A 39 29.72 -7.62 -28.21
C SER A 39 28.40 -8.03 -28.87
N ALA A 40 27.91 -9.22 -28.53
CA ALA A 40 26.52 -9.57 -28.75
C ALA A 40 25.68 -8.81 -27.71
N VAL A 41 24.99 -7.75 -28.16
CA VAL A 41 24.00 -7.06 -27.33
C VAL A 41 22.69 -7.84 -27.43
N ASP A 42 22.27 -8.46 -26.33
CA ASP A 42 20.97 -9.11 -26.24
C ASP A 42 19.83 -8.13 -26.52
N LYS A 43 18.82 -8.60 -27.25
CA LYS A 43 17.65 -7.80 -27.67
C LYS A 43 16.35 -8.40 -27.16
N SER A 44 16.14 -8.30 -25.85
CA SER A 44 14.88 -8.72 -25.22
C SER A 44 14.55 -7.93 -23.95
N ASP A 45 14.41 -6.60 -24.06
CA ASP A 45 13.83 -5.76 -23.01
C ASP A 45 13.11 -4.54 -23.61
N ALA A 46 11.90 -4.76 -24.11
CA ALA A 46 11.02 -3.70 -24.64
C ALA A 46 9.51 -4.07 -24.65
N GLN A 47 9.09 -5.09 -23.88
CA GLN A 47 7.71 -5.61 -23.98
C GLN A 47 7.28 -6.35 -22.70
N GLY A 48 6.74 -5.63 -21.70
CA GLY A 48 6.41 -6.27 -20.41
C GLY A 48 5.82 -5.42 -19.26
N ASP A 49 5.09 -4.33 -19.52
CA ASP A 49 4.42 -3.52 -18.47
C ASP A 49 2.94 -3.17 -18.79
N GLU A 50 2.26 -3.95 -19.64
CA GLU A 50 0.77 -3.98 -19.68
C GLU A 50 0.26 -5.28 -19.05
N VAL A 51 0.55 -5.44 -17.76
CA VAL A 51 0.08 -6.58 -16.96
C VAL A 51 -1.38 -6.32 -16.56
N ARG A 52 -2.24 -7.31 -16.80
CA ARG A 52 -3.70 -7.13 -16.74
C ARG A 52 -4.24 -7.43 -15.35
N ASN A 53 -4.18 -6.42 -14.48
CA ASN A 53 -5.04 -6.35 -13.30
C ASN A 53 -6.52 -6.36 -13.76
N ALA A 54 -7.15 -7.54 -13.72
CA ALA A 54 -8.39 -7.80 -14.44
C ALA A 54 -9.35 -8.73 -13.66
N ARG A 55 -10.06 -8.12 -12.70
CA ARG A 55 -11.54 -8.20 -12.79
C ARG A 55 -11.89 -7.74 -14.20
N THR A 56 -12.30 -8.64 -15.08
CA THR A 56 -12.48 -8.33 -16.51
C THR A 56 -13.49 -7.20 -16.67
N ALA A 57 -13.01 -6.03 -17.12
CA ALA A 57 -13.86 -4.85 -17.29
C ALA A 57 -15.04 -5.20 -18.22
N LYS A 58 -16.23 -5.33 -17.63
CA LYS A 58 -17.50 -5.69 -18.25
C LYS A 58 -17.86 -4.79 -19.43
N HIS A 59 -17.37 -3.55 -19.39
CA HIS A 59 -17.61 -2.50 -20.35
C HIS A 59 -16.29 -2.00 -20.94
N SER A 60 -16.32 -1.62 -22.21
CA SER A 60 -15.14 -1.03 -22.88
C SER A 60 -14.86 0.39 -22.35
N PRO A 61 -13.58 0.81 -22.24
CA PRO A 61 -13.26 2.19 -21.91
C PRO A 61 -13.77 3.18 -22.96
N VAL A 62 -14.22 4.35 -22.50
CA VAL A 62 -14.56 5.49 -23.35
C VAL A 62 -13.33 6.39 -23.49
N TYR A 63 -13.06 6.86 -24.71
CA TYR A 63 -11.84 7.62 -25.03
C TYR A 63 -12.18 9.04 -25.50
N LEU A 64 -11.49 10.02 -24.93
CA LEU A 64 -11.43 11.38 -25.46
C LEU A 64 -10.08 11.59 -26.14
N THR A 65 -10.06 11.74 -27.46
CA THR A 65 -8.86 12.21 -28.18
C THR A 65 -8.65 13.70 -27.93
N ALA A 66 -7.48 14.25 -28.30
CA ALA A 66 -7.26 15.69 -28.27
C ALA A 66 -8.34 16.52 -29.00
N ASN A 67 -8.96 15.97 -30.06
CA ASN A 67 -10.05 16.63 -30.79
C ASN A 67 -11.42 16.56 -30.09
N ASN A 68 -11.57 15.74 -29.04
CA ASN A 68 -12.77 15.68 -28.21
C ASN A 68 -12.69 16.59 -26.96
N MET A 69 -11.62 17.39 -26.86
CA MET A 69 -11.34 18.28 -25.73
C MET A 69 -11.15 19.72 -26.17
N SER A 70 -11.43 20.66 -25.27
CA SER A 70 -11.23 22.11 -25.45
C SER A 70 -10.44 22.70 -24.28
N ILE A 71 -9.98 23.95 -24.43
CA ILE A 71 -9.30 24.68 -23.36
C ILE A 71 -10.29 24.93 -22.21
N ALA A 72 -9.93 24.50 -21.00
CA ALA A 72 -10.69 24.78 -19.79
C ALA A 72 -10.08 25.97 -19.01
N THR A 73 -8.75 26.02 -18.87
CA THR A 73 -8.04 27.16 -18.26
C THR A 73 -6.65 27.39 -18.86
N GLY A 74 -6.14 28.62 -18.73
CA GLY A 74 -4.79 28.99 -19.16
C GLY A 74 -4.66 29.18 -20.67
N LYS A 75 -3.50 28.83 -21.22
CA LYS A 75 -3.19 28.92 -22.66
C LYS A 75 -2.47 27.66 -23.21
N PRO A 76 -3.01 26.44 -23.01
CA PRO A 76 -2.51 25.26 -23.73
C PRO A 76 -2.85 25.37 -25.23
N SER A 77 -2.12 24.63 -26.08
CA SER A 77 -2.32 24.65 -27.53
C SER A 77 -2.52 23.25 -28.10
N LEU A 78 -3.51 23.11 -29.00
CA LEU A 78 -3.68 21.90 -29.81
C LEU A 78 -2.65 21.93 -30.93
N VAL A 79 -1.77 20.93 -30.97
CA VAL A 79 -0.64 20.86 -31.92
C VAL A 79 -0.53 19.47 -32.54
N LEU A 80 -0.02 19.40 -33.78
CA LEU A 80 0.22 18.14 -34.47
C LEU A 80 1.65 17.65 -34.18
N MET A 81 1.83 16.91 -33.09
CA MET A 81 3.11 16.31 -32.76
C MET A 81 3.48 15.27 -33.82
N SER A 82 4.68 15.40 -34.39
CA SER A 82 5.06 14.74 -35.65
C SER A 82 6.45 14.12 -35.56
N SER A 83 6.61 12.90 -36.07
CA SER A 83 7.92 12.26 -36.27
C SER A 83 7.88 11.29 -37.46
N VAL A 84 8.80 11.46 -38.40
CA VAL A 84 8.86 10.74 -39.68
C VAL A 84 7.50 10.80 -40.41
N SER A 85 6.73 9.72 -40.44
CA SER A 85 5.40 9.62 -41.06
C SER A 85 4.25 9.53 -40.03
N THR A 86 4.54 9.62 -38.74
CA THR A 86 3.57 9.54 -37.65
C THR A 86 3.21 10.95 -37.19
N HIS A 87 1.92 11.26 -37.20
CA HIS A 87 1.38 12.57 -36.81
C HIS A 87 0.20 12.36 -35.86
N ILE A 88 0.28 12.94 -34.65
CA ILE A 88 -0.76 12.80 -33.62
C ILE A 88 -1.18 14.18 -33.08
N PRO A 89 -2.49 14.49 -33.00
CA PRO A 89 -2.95 15.72 -32.36
C PRO A 89 -2.81 15.58 -30.83
N VAL A 90 -2.18 16.56 -30.19
CA VAL A 90 -1.99 16.60 -28.74
C VAL A 90 -2.25 18.00 -28.19
N TRP A 91 -2.74 18.08 -26.95
CA TRP A 91 -2.77 19.33 -26.19
C TRP A 91 -1.43 19.54 -25.48
N SER A 92 -0.67 20.53 -25.94
CA SER A 92 0.60 20.96 -25.34
C SER A 92 0.32 21.73 -24.04
N LEU A 93 0.67 21.11 -22.91
CA LEU A 93 0.59 21.66 -21.55
C LEU A 93 1.99 22.13 -21.12
N SER A 94 2.10 23.39 -20.67
CA SER A 94 3.36 23.99 -20.23
C SER A 94 3.87 23.38 -18.92
N GLY A 95 5.16 23.03 -18.86
CA GLY A 95 5.89 22.71 -17.63
C GLY A 95 6.40 23.92 -16.85
N GLY A 96 6.16 25.15 -17.35
CA GLY A 96 6.63 26.39 -16.73
C GLY A 96 5.52 27.44 -16.57
N THR A 97 4.25 27.03 -16.57
CA THR A 97 3.10 27.96 -16.46
C THR A 97 1.92 27.27 -15.77
N PRO A 98 1.60 27.61 -14.51
CA PRO A 98 0.53 26.94 -13.77
C PRO A 98 -0.87 27.22 -14.35
N GLY A 99 -1.82 26.36 -13.99
CA GLY A 99 -3.24 26.55 -14.33
C GLY A 99 -3.59 26.35 -15.81
N GLN A 100 -2.75 25.65 -16.58
CA GLN A 100 -3.12 25.18 -17.92
C GLN A 100 -3.90 23.86 -17.82
N SER A 101 -5.12 23.84 -18.36
CA SER A 101 -5.93 22.63 -18.38
C SER A 101 -6.87 22.57 -19.59
N VAL A 102 -7.22 21.35 -19.98
CA VAL A 102 -8.15 21.03 -21.07
C VAL A 102 -9.21 20.06 -20.57
N ALA A 103 -10.38 20.04 -21.18
CA ALA A 103 -11.51 19.23 -20.73
C ALA A 103 -12.39 18.74 -21.86
N GLY A 104 -13.14 17.67 -21.60
CA GLY A 104 -14.19 17.15 -22.48
C GLY A 104 -15.30 16.47 -21.69
N PHE A 105 -16.39 16.13 -22.38
CA PHE A 105 -17.50 15.38 -21.81
C PHE A 105 -17.42 13.91 -22.24
N VAL A 106 -17.45 13.01 -21.27
CA VAL A 106 -17.62 11.58 -21.48
C VAL A 106 -19.11 11.28 -21.44
N THR A 107 -19.67 10.99 -22.61
CA THR A 107 -21.02 10.43 -22.77
C THR A 107 -20.93 8.92 -23.01
N GLY A 108 -22.00 8.19 -22.75
CA GLY A 108 -22.01 6.73 -22.91
C GLY A 108 -21.34 5.94 -21.77
N ILE A 109 -21.25 6.52 -20.57
CA ILE A 109 -21.01 5.71 -19.35
C ILE A 109 -22.22 4.78 -19.16
N PRO A 110 -22.03 3.46 -18.96
CA PRO A 110 -23.13 2.51 -18.80
C PRO A 110 -24.08 2.85 -17.65
N SER A 111 -25.32 2.38 -17.73
CA SER A 111 -26.34 2.55 -16.68
C SER A 111 -26.22 1.56 -15.52
N ASP A 112 -25.32 0.59 -15.63
CA ASP A 112 -24.95 -0.43 -14.63
C ASP A 112 -23.48 -0.29 -14.19
N CYS A 113 -22.96 0.94 -14.26
CA CYS A 113 -21.60 1.33 -13.87
C CYS A 113 -21.67 2.15 -12.57
N ASP A 114 -21.00 1.70 -11.50
CA ASP A 114 -21.00 2.37 -10.20
C ASP A 114 -19.88 3.42 -10.05
N ALA A 115 -18.77 3.24 -10.76
CA ALA A 115 -17.60 4.13 -10.67
C ALA A 115 -16.78 4.17 -11.97
N VAL A 116 -15.81 5.08 -12.07
CA VAL A 116 -14.85 5.11 -13.17
C VAL A 116 -13.39 5.24 -12.70
N LYS A 117 -12.49 4.63 -13.48
CA LYS A 117 -11.06 4.93 -13.49
C LYS A 117 -10.75 5.96 -14.58
N VAL A 118 -9.90 6.94 -14.32
CA VAL A 118 -9.46 7.93 -15.31
C VAL A 118 -7.95 7.87 -15.51
N GLU A 119 -7.55 7.63 -16.75
CA GLU A 119 -6.16 7.52 -17.21
C GLU A 119 -5.90 8.53 -18.33
N ILE A 120 -4.68 9.05 -18.44
CA ILE A 120 -4.24 9.92 -19.53
C ILE A 120 -3.07 9.31 -20.29
N VAL A 121 -2.98 9.57 -21.59
CA VAL A 121 -1.81 9.22 -22.42
C VAL A 121 -1.04 10.48 -22.77
N VAL A 122 0.20 10.56 -22.33
CA VAL A 122 1.10 11.72 -22.53
C VAL A 122 2.38 11.34 -23.26
N THR A 123 2.97 12.30 -23.98
CA THR A 123 4.24 12.16 -24.71
C THR A 123 4.92 13.52 -24.85
N THR A 124 6.21 13.57 -25.23
CA THR A 124 6.91 14.81 -25.57
C THR A 124 7.94 14.61 -26.67
N THR A 125 8.16 15.64 -27.49
CA THR A 125 9.25 15.71 -28.48
C THR A 125 10.57 16.23 -27.91
N ASP A 126 10.57 16.74 -26.68
CA ASP A 126 11.75 17.39 -26.10
C ASP A 126 12.84 16.35 -25.73
N LYS A 127 14.06 16.61 -26.18
CA LYS A 127 15.22 15.72 -26.01
C LYS A 127 15.80 15.73 -24.59
N ALA A 128 15.35 16.64 -23.72
CA ALA A 128 15.77 16.70 -22.31
C ALA A 128 14.99 15.73 -21.38
N THR A 129 14.19 14.82 -21.94
CA THR A 129 13.47 13.79 -21.19
C THR A 129 14.44 12.75 -20.59
N SER A 130 14.30 12.44 -19.31
CA SER A 130 15.08 11.45 -18.56
C SER A 130 14.24 10.89 -17.40
N PRO A 131 14.48 9.66 -16.90
CA PRO A 131 13.86 9.14 -15.68
C PRO A 131 14.15 9.97 -14.42
N ASP A 132 15.19 10.82 -14.43
CA ASP A 132 15.49 11.78 -13.36
C ASP A 132 14.48 12.93 -13.29
N HIS A 133 13.72 13.13 -14.37
CA HIS A 133 12.69 14.15 -14.49
C HIS A 133 11.29 13.56 -14.29
N GLU A 134 10.42 14.34 -13.67
CA GLU A 134 9.03 14.00 -13.41
C GLU A 134 8.12 15.15 -13.86
N ASP A 135 6.93 14.80 -14.33
CA ASP A 135 5.82 15.72 -14.57
C ASP A 135 4.61 15.32 -13.72
N VAL A 136 3.78 16.30 -13.36
CA VAL A 136 2.66 16.11 -12.42
C VAL A 136 1.34 16.57 -13.05
N TYR A 137 0.35 15.69 -13.00
CA TYR A 137 -1.01 15.98 -13.47
C TYR A 137 -2.03 15.71 -12.37
N ARG A 138 -3.20 16.35 -12.48
CA ARG A 138 -4.40 15.96 -11.73
C ARG A 138 -5.62 16.02 -12.62
N VAL A 139 -6.65 15.25 -12.25
CA VAL A 139 -7.97 15.31 -12.84
C VAL A 139 -8.91 16.17 -12.00
N HIS A 140 -9.85 16.86 -12.63
CA HIS A 140 -11.04 17.39 -11.99
C HIS A 140 -12.25 16.69 -12.62
N LEU A 141 -13.17 16.22 -11.79
CA LEU A 141 -14.36 15.46 -12.20
C LEU A 141 -15.62 16.17 -11.69
N THR A 142 -16.69 16.16 -12.49
CA THR A 142 -18.05 16.45 -12.02
C THR A 142 -19.07 15.83 -12.97
N GLN A 143 -20.29 15.58 -12.52
CA GLN A 143 -21.36 15.02 -13.33
C GLN A 143 -22.51 15.99 -13.57
N MET A 144 -23.09 15.91 -14.77
CA MET A 144 -24.23 16.72 -15.22
C MET A 144 -25.57 16.07 -14.84
N VAL A 145 -25.84 15.93 -13.54
CA VAL A 145 -27.11 15.38 -13.04
C VAL A 145 -28.25 16.39 -13.28
N ASP A 146 -29.38 15.94 -13.80
CA ASP A 146 -30.53 16.81 -14.05
C ASP A 146 -31.12 17.37 -12.74
N GLY A 147 -31.55 18.63 -12.77
CA GLY A 147 -31.99 19.38 -11.59
C GLY A 147 -30.89 19.82 -10.60
N GLU A 148 -29.65 19.31 -10.71
CA GLU A 148 -28.54 19.70 -9.84
C GLU A 148 -27.66 20.81 -10.47
N PRO A 149 -27.04 21.69 -9.67
CA PRO A 149 -25.95 22.55 -10.15
C PRO A 149 -24.78 21.69 -10.63
N PHE A 150 -24.22 21.99 -11.81
CA PHE A 150 -23.12 21.19 -12.42
C PHE A 150 -21.83 21.12 -11.58
N THR A 151 -21.70 21.92 -10.53
CA THR A 151 -20.61 21.91 -9.55
C THR A 151 -20.89 21.06 -8.31
N ALA A 152 -22.12 20.57 -8.10
CA ALA A 152 -22.53 19.88 -6.88
C ALA A 152 -21.78 18.55 -6.65
N ARG A 153 -21.32 17.91 -7.73
CA ARG A 153 -20.55 16.65 -7.70
C ARG A 153 -19.08 16.84 -8.07
N TYR A 154 -18.56 18.06 -7.88
CA TYR A 154 -17.17 18.37 -8.19
C TYR A 154 -16.19 17.68 -7.23
N VAL A 155 -15.24 16.92 -7.78
CA VAL A 155 -14.09 16.35 -7.07
C VAL A 155 -12.78 16.84 -7.70
N LEU A 156 -11.87 17.29 -6.84
CA LEU A 156 -10.48 17.58 -7.17
C LEU A 156 -9.64 16.33 -6.93
N GLY A 157 -9.16 15.71 -8.02
CA GLY A 157 -8.23 14.60 -7.97
C GLY A 157 -6.88 14.98 -7.36
N LYS A 158 -6.16 13.96 -6.89
CA LYS A 158 -4.82 14.14 -6.31
C LYS A 158 -3.79 14.40 -7.43
N PRO A 159 -2.72 15.15 -7.15
CA PRO A 159 -1.61 15.27 -8.09
C PRO A 159 -0.85 13.94 -8.15
N VAL A 160 -0.67 13.42 -9.37
CA VAL A 160 0.08 12.19 -9.65
C VAL A 160 1.36 12.58 -10.38
N ARG A 161 2.50 12.22 -9.79
CA ARG A 161 3.85 12.33 -10.38
C ARG A 161 4.20 11.07 -11.15
N THR A 162 4.89 11.22 -12.28
CA THR A 162 5.49 10.08 -13.00
C THR A 162 6.83 10.44 -13.62
N ALA A 163 7.80 9.53 -13.50
CA ALA A 163 9.09 9.64 -14.18
C ALA A 163 8.92 9.68 -15.70
N LEU A 164 9.77 10.46 -16.37
CA LEU A 164 9.78 10.59 -17.82
C LEU A 164 10.57 9.45 -18.50
N PRO A 165 10.29 9.16 -19.78
CA PRO A 165 11.05 8.17 -20.55
C PRO A 165 12.49 8.65 -20.82
N ALA A 166 13.41 7.70 -21.02
CA ALA A 166 14.81 7.98 -21.39
C ALA A 166 15.02 8.50 -22.82
N GLY A 167 13.94 8.76 -23.56
CA GLY A 167 13.98 9.31 -24.92
C GLY A 167 12.66 9.95 -25.33
N PRO A 168 12.66 10.92 -26.26
CA PRO A 168 11.46 11.59 -26.73
C PRO A 168 10.57 10.65 -27.56
N LEU A 169 9.33 11.06 -27.78
CA LEU A 169 8.29 10.38 -28.57
C LEU A 169 7.75 9.07 -27.97
N HIS A 170 8.23 8.64 -26.80
CA HIS A 170 7.60 7.56 -26.03
C HIS A 170 6.30 8.06 -25.37
N THR A 171 5.27 7.23 -25.39
CA THR A 171 4.01 7.45 -24.67
C THR A 171 4.05 6.85 -23.27
N ARG A 172 3.47 7.54 -22.28
CA ARG A 172 3.17 7.00 -20.94
C ARG A 172 1.67 7.06 -20.69
N THR A 173 1.13 6.01 -20.08
CA THR A 173 -0.23 5.99 -19.53
C THR A 173 -0.16 6.30 -18.04
N ILE A 174 -0.90 7.30 -17.56
CA ILE A 174 -0.89 7.75 -16.17
C ILE A 174 -2.31 7.66 -15.62
N GLY A 175 -2.52 6.87 -14.57
CA GLY A 175 -3.78 6.89 -13.80
C GLY A 175 -3.85 8.13 -12.90
N LEU A 176 -4.90 8.94 -13.04
CA LEU A 176 -5.13 10.16 -12.24
C LEU A 176 -6.21 10.01 -11.18
N GLU A 177 -7.10 9.05 -11.38
CA GLU A 177 -8.13 8.62 -10.43
C GLU A 177 -8.36 7.12 -10.66
N SER A 178 -8.29 6.34 -9.59
CA SER A 178 -8.47 4.88 -9.62
C SER A 178 -9.93 4.49 -9.43
N TYR A 179 -10.72 5.29 -8.70
CA TYR A 179 -12.13 5.02 -8.42
C TYR A 179 -12.88 6.32 -8.06
N TYR A 180 -13.67 6.86 -8.99
CA TYR A 180 -14.64 7.93 -8.75
C TYR A 180 -16.05 7.39 -8.94
N GLU A 181 -16.86 7.40 -7.88
CA GLU A 181 -18.26 6.96 -7.89
C GLU A 181 -19.09 7.85 -8.83
N VAL A 182 -19.93 7.22 -9.65
CA VAL A 182 -20.77 7.91 -10.63
C VAL A 182 -22.25 7.64 -10.39
N VAL A 183 -23.08 8.67 -10.63
CA VAL A 183 -24.50 8.47 -10.94
C VAL A 183 -24.56 7.78 -12.32
N PRO A 184 -25.13 6.56 -12.44
CA PRO A 184 -25.08 5.80 -13.69
C PRO A 184 -25.78 6.52 -14.84
N GLY A 185 -25.32 6.30 -16.08
CA GLY A 185 -25.86 6.94 -17.29
C GLY A 185 -25.68 8.46 -17.39
N THR A 186 -25.16 9.15 -16.36
CA THR A 186 -25.04 10.61 -16.33
C THR A 186 -23.72 11.08 -16.95
N PRO A 187 -23.72 12.07 -17.87
CA PRO A 187 -22.49 12.59 -18.48
C PRO A 187 -21.47 13.09 -17.46
N LEU A 188 -20.21 12.68 -17.64
CA LEU A 188 -19.08 13.07 -16.80
C LEU A 188 -18.24 14.13 -17.52
N TYR A 189 -18.05 15.28 -16.87
CA TYR A 189 -17.08 16.28 -17.31
C TYR A 189 -15.71 15.93 -16.72
N VAL A 190 -14.72 15.77 -17.60
CA VAL A 190 -13.34 15.41 -17.23
C VAL A 190 -12.41 16.52 -17.67
N ARG A 191 -11.69 17.12 -16.72
CA ARG A 191 -10.68 18.16 -16.95
C ARG A 191 -9.31 17.67 -16.50
N ILE A 192 -8.33 17.70 -17.39
CA ILE A 192 -6.93 17.35 -17.11
C ILE A 192 -6.13 18.64 -16.92
N GLN A 193 -5.46 18.77 -15.78
CA GLN A 193 -4.56 19.88 -15.47
C GLN A 193 -3.14 19.37 -15.22
N ARG A 194 -2.14 20.12 -15.68
CA ARG A 194 -0.74 19.93 -15.28
C ARG A 194 -0.36 20.88 -14.14
N GLU A 195 0.54 20.45 -13.26
CA GLU A 195 0.91 21.13 -12.02
C GLU A 195 2.37 21.64 -11.95
N PRO A 196 2.82 22.58 -12.81
CA PRO A 196 4.17 23.20 -12.74
C PRO A 196 4.59 23.88 -11.43
N THR A 197 3.72 23.90 -10.42
CA THR A 197 3.97 24.46 -9.08
C THR A 197 3.93 23.39 -7.98
N ASP A 198 3.70 22.13 -8.33
CA ASP A 198 3.93 21.01 -7.40
C ASP A 198 5.43 20.67 -7.36
N PRO A 199 6.04 20.44 -6.17
CA PRO A 199 7.46 20.07 -6.06
C PRO A 199 7.87 18.78 -6.77
N GLY A 200 6.91 17.98 -7.25
CA GLY A 200 7.16 16.81 -8.10
C GLY A 200 7.30 17.11 -9.60
N ASP A 201 6.88 18.29 -10.11
CA ASP A 201 6.99 18.62 -11.54
C ASP A 201 8.35 19.28 -11.82
N SER A 202 9.37 18.46 -12.01
CA SER A 202 10.74 18.92 -12.30
C SER A 202 10.98 19.16 -13.80
N PHE A 203 10.12 18.64 -14.67
CA PHE A 203 10.27 18.71 -16.12
C PHE A 203 9.72 20.00 -16.73
N THR A 204 10.41 21.13 -16.57
CA THR A 204 9.90 22.47 -16.97
C THR A 204 9.53 22.69 -18.46
N ARG A 205 9.68 21.68 -19.33
CA ARG A 205 9.35 21.71 -20.77
C ARG A 205 7.90 21.29 -21.05
N PRO A 206 7.31 21.68 -22.20
CA PRO A 206 5.96 21.27 -22.57
C PRO A 206 5.80 19.76 -22.76
N THR A 207 4.60 19.26 -22.46
CA THR A 207 4.20 17.87 -22.64
C THR A 207 2.86 17.80 -23.38
N GLY A 208 2.72 16.83 -24.29
CA GLY A 208 1.52 16.63 -25.11
C GLY A 208 0.58 15.60 -24.48
N LEU A 209 -0.61 16.04 -24.08
CA LEU A 209 -1.73 15.16 -23.76
C LEU A 209 -2.39 14.70 -25.07
N ALA A 210 -2.27 13.42 -25.41
CA ALA A 210 -2.83 12.84 -26.64
C ALA A 210 -4.27 12.35 -26.44
N MET A 211 -4.56 11.77 -25.27
CA MET A 211 -5.80 11.05 -25.02
C MET A 211 -6.14 10.99 -23.52
N VAL A 212 -7.44 10.96 -23.21
CA VAL A 212 -7.97 10.54 -21.91
C VAL A 212 -8.75 9.25 -22.12
N LYS A 213 -8.57 8.28 -21.23
CA LYS A 213 -9.26 6.99 -21.18
C LYS A 213 -10.05 6.92 -19.87
N VAL A 214 -11.36 6.72 -19.98
CA VAL A 214 -12.26 6.56 -18.82
C VAL A 214 -12.83 5.15 -18.86
N THR A 215 -12.47 4.34 -17.87
CA THR A 215 -12.87 2.93 -17.80
C THR A 215 -14.01 2.78 -16.80
N PRO A 216 -15.21 2.32 -17.23
CA PRO A 216 -16.30 1.98 -16.31
C PRO A 216 -15.90 0.86 -15.35
N LEU A 217 -16.35 0.95 -14.10
CA LEU A 217 -16.10 0.00 -13.02
C LEU A 217 -17.42 -0.40 -12.34
N GLU A 218 -17.46 -1.62 -11.84
CA GLU A 218 -18.47 -2.08 -10.88
C GLU A 218 -18.02 -1.71 -9.45
N ALA A 219 -18.96 -1.60 -8.53
CA ALA A 219 -18.66 -1.35 -7.12
C ALA A 219 -17.82 -2.50 -6.51
N PRO A 220 -16.90 -2.20 -5.55
CA PRO A 220 -16.22 -3.23 -4.78
C PRO A 220 -17.20 -4.07 -3.96
N GLU A 221 -16.79 -5.29 -3.62
CA GLU A 221 -17.62 -6.20 -2.83
C GLU A 221 -17.87 -5.67 -1.40
N LYS A 222 -19.05 -5.96 -0.88
CA LYS A 222 -19.48 -5.46 0.43
C LYS A 222 -18.72 -6.19 1.54
N ALA A 223 -17.94 -5.42 2.29
CA ALA A 223 -17.29 -5.88 3.51
C ALA A 223 -18.31 -6.50 4.49
N HIS A 224 -17.90 -7.56 5.18
CA HIS A 224 -18.68 -8.23 6.21
C HIS A 224 -18.53 -7.50 7.55
N VAL A 225 -19.58 -7.52 8.36
CA VAL A 225 -19.59 -6.87 9.68
C VAL A 225 -18.91 -7.77 10.71
N VAL A 226 -17.87 -7.26 11.36
CA VAL A 226 -17.27 -7.86 12.56
C VAL A 226 -17.98 -7.35 13.81
N GLN A 227 -18.27 -6.04 13.85
CA GLN A 227 -18.94 -5.40 14.97
C GLN A 227 -19.66 -4.12 14.55
N ASP A 228 -20.88 -3.91 15.04
CA ASP A 228 -21.74 -2.76 14.76
C ASP A 228 -22.59 -2.28 15.96
N VAL A 229 -22.46 -2.87 17.15
CA VAL A 229 -23.12 -2.35 18.36
C VAL A 229 -22.60 -0.95 18.72
N SER A 230 -23.45 -0.16 19.36
CA SER A 230 -23.20 1.25 19.69
C SER A 230 -21.87 1.49 20.44
N GLY A 231 -21.26 2.64 20.15
CA GLY A 231 -19.93 3.02 20.60
C GLY A 231 -18.89 3.04 19.48
N TYR A 232 -17.72 3.57 19.81
CA TYR A 232 -16.66 3.85 18.86
C TYR A 232 -15.75 2.63 18.70
N ASN A 233 -16.25 1.62 17.96
CA ASN A 233 -15.48 0.42 17.62
C ASN A 233 -14.40 0.78 16.58
N SER A 234 -13.11 0.69 16.95
CA SER A 234 -12.00 1.24 16.17
C SER A 234 -10.64 0.61 16.50
N TRP A 235 -9.63 0.96 15.67
CA TRP A 235 -8.22 0.51 15.77
C TRP A 235 -8.05 -1.01 15.75
N GLN A 236 -8.85 -1.69 14.93
CA GLN A 236 -8.89 -3.14 14.86
C GLN A 236 -7.60 -3.75 14.27
N MET A 237 -7.31 -4.99 14.68
CA MET A 237 -6.21 -5.82 14.20
C MET A 237 -6.73 -7.22 13.88
N ILE A 238 -6.50 -7.73 12.67
CA ILE A 238 -7.01 -9.04 12.20
C ILE A 238 -5.87 -10.02 11.91
N GLN A 239 -5.86 -11.19 12.53
CA GLN A 239 -4.81 -12.19 12.37
C GLN A 239 -5.40 -13.59 12.15
N ALA A 240 -4.80 -14.35 11.23
CA ALA A 240 -5.06 -15.78 11.09
C ALA A 240 -4.30 -16.58 12.16
N ILE A 241 -5.00 -17.50 12.84
CA ILE A 241 -4.43 -18.59 13.65
C ILE A 241 -4.81 -19.90 12.94
N GLY A 242 -3.92 -20.39 12.09
CA GLY A 242 -4.26 -21.43 11.12
C GLY A 242 -5.38 -20.96 10.18
N GLU A 243 -6.46 -21.74 10.07
CA GLU A 243 -7.63 -21.43 9.24
C GLU A 243 -8.69 -20.56 9.96
N LYS A 244 -8.44 -20.14 11.21
CA LYS A 244 -9.33 -19.26 11.97
C LYS A 244 -8.90 -17.80 11.85
N LEU A 245 -9.83 -16.91 11.53
CA LEU A 245 -9.62 -15.47 11.67
C LEU A 245 -9.93 -15.02 13.10
N VAL A 246 -9.08 -14.14 13.64
CA VAL A 246 -9.26 -13.45 14.92
C VAL A 246 -9.19 -11.95 14.64
N CYS A 247 -10.24 -11.20 14.99
CA CYS A 247 -10.25 -9.75 14.87
C CYS A 247 -10.42 -9.13 16.25
N ALA A 248 -9.39 -8.45 16.74
CA ALA A 248 -9.41 -7.65 17.97
C ALA A 248 -9.64 -6.17 17.63
N TYR A 249 -10.29 -5.42 18.51
CA TYR A 249 -10.55 -3.98 18.36
C TYR A 249 -10.86 -3.33 19.71
N SER A 250 -10.73 -2.02 19.80
CA SER A 250 -11.20 -1.26 20.96
C SER A 250 -12.62 -0.71 20.75
N ARG A 251 -13.38 -0.52 21.84
CA ARG A 251 -14.64 0.26 21.86
C ARG A 251 -14.55 1.32 22.94
N GLY A 252 -14.99 2.54 22.65
CA GLY A 252 -15.14 3.62 23.64
C GLY A 252 -16.17 4.66 23.18
N SER A 253 -16.05 5.94 23.59
CA SER A 253 -17.07 6.96 23.30
C SER A 253 -16.81 7.83 22.05
N GLY A 254 -15.58 7.86 21.54
CA GLY A 254 -15.22 8.65 20.36
C GLY A 254 -13.78 8.42 19.89
N HIS A 255 -13.22 9.35 19.12
CA HIS A 255 -11.82 9.32 18.66
C HIS A 255 -10.85 9.73 19.80
N THR A 256 -10.86 8.97 20.89
CA THR A 256 -10.06 9.16 22.11
C THR A 256 -9.36 7.85 22.50
N ILE A 257 -8.21 7.94 23.18
CA ILE A 257 -7.35 6.77 23.44
C ILE A 257 -7.06 6.52 24.93
N ASN A 258 -7.63 7.33 25.81
CA ASN A 258 -7.25 7.42 27.24
C ASN A 258 -8.47 7.51 28.18
N GLU A 259 -9.64 7.13 27.68
CA GLU A 259 -10.90 7.11 28.43
C GLU A 259 -11.04 5.79 29.21
N ASP A 260 -11.45 5.87 30.47
CA ASP A 260 -11.62 4.72 31.38
C ASP A 260 -12.69 3.71 30.90
N ALA A 261 -13.56 4.14 29.98
CA ALA A 261 -14.61 3.32 29.37
C ALA A 261 -14.13 2.60 28.08
N ARG A 262 -12.82 2.62 27.77
CA ARG A 262 -12.29 1.98 26.56
C ARG A 262 -11.55 0.68 26.86
N ALA A 263 -12.21 -0.42 26.51
CA ALA A 263 -11.69 -1.78 26.56
C ALA A 263 -11.41 -2.32 25.14
N VAL A 264 -10.62 -3.39 25.08
CA VAL A 264 -10.34 -4.19 23.88
C VAL A 264 -11.12 -5.50 23.92
N TYR A 265 -11.80 -5.79 22.82
CA TYR A 265 -12.56 -7.00 22.58
C TYR A 265 -12.00 -7.76 21.37
N ALA A 266 -12.23 -9.06 21.32
CA ALA A 266 -11.92 -9.91 20.19
C ALA A 266 -13.13 -10.75 19.78
N ARG A 267 -13.20 -11.06 18.48
CA ARG A 267 -14.14 -12.03 17.89
C ARG A 267 -13.38 -12.96 16.97
N THR A 268 -13.91 -14.16 16.75
CA THR A 268 -13.31 -15.14 15.82
C THR A 268 -14.29 -15.59 14.75
N SER A 269 -13.75 -16.02 13.61
CA SER A 269 -14.50 -16.56 12.47
C SER A 269 -13.77 -17.77 11.87
N THR A 270 -14.55 -18.73 11.37
CA THR A 270 -14.06 -19.92 10.65
C THR A 270 -14.73 -20.09 9.28
N ASP A 271 -15.26 -19.00 8.70
CA ASP A 271 -16.01 -18.99 7.43
C ASP A 271 -15.57 -17.84 6.47
N GLY A 272 -14.38 -17.29 6.68
CA GLY A 272 -13.86 -16.15 5.93
C GLY A 272 -14.44 -14.80 6.39
N GLY A 273 -14.80 -14.67 7.67
CA GLY A 273 -15.30 -13.44 8.26
C GLY A 273 -16.77 -13.14 7.97
N LYS A 274 -17.55 -14.14 7.52
CA LYS A 274 -18.98 -14.02 7.16
C LYS A 274 -19.86 -14.11 8.39
N THR A 275 -19.47 -14.90 9.39
CA THR A 275 -20.04 -14.90 10.74
C THR A 275 -18.94 -14.82 11.80
N TRP A 276 -19.29 -14.27 12.97
CA TRP A 276 -18.35 -14.00 14.06
C TRP A 276 -18.92 -14.46 15.41
N THR A 277 -18.07 -15.03 16.26
CA THR A 277 -18.42 -15.42 17.64
C THR A 277 -18.93 -14.24 18.48
N PRO A 278 -19.53 -14.47 19.66
CA PRO A 278 -19.64 -13.44 20.70
C PRO A 278 -18.29 -12.79 21.02
N GLU A 279 -18.33 -11.63 21.66
CA GLU A 279 -17.13 -10.90 22.10
C GLU A 279 -16.41 -11.64 23.24
N SER A 280 -15.09 -11.70 23.15
CA SER A 280 -14.19 -12.05 24.26
C SER A 280 -13.46 -10.78 24.71
N VAL A 281 -13.32 -10.54 26.01
CA VAL A 281 -12.54 -9.39 26.52
C VAL A 281 -11.06 -9.73 26.46
N VAL A 282 -10.24 -8.81 25.94
CA VAL A 282 -8.78 -8.94 25.88
C VAL A 282 -8.11 -8.09 26.96
N ALA A 283 -8.53 -6.83 27.08
CA ALA A 283 -8.05 -5.88 28.08
C ALA A 283 -9.18 -4.91 28.45
N ASP A 284 -9.31 -4.62 29.74
CA ASP A 284 -10.29 -3.71 30.33
C ASP A 284 -9.67 -3.15 31.62
N SER A 285 -8.78 -2.17 31.47
CA SER A 285 -7.76 -1.84 32.47
C SER A 285 -8.10 -0.61 33.34
N PRO A 286 -8.46 -0.76 34.64
CA PRO A 286 -9.03 0.33 35.42
C PRO A 286 -8.10 1.55 35.62
N GLY A 287 -8.57 2.71 35.17
CA GLY A 287 -7.87 3.99 35.13
C GLY A 287 -7.19 4.30 33.79
N PHE A 288 -7.48 3.55 32.73
CA PHE A 288 -6.86 3.64 31.40
C PHE A 288 -7.86 3.38 30.28
N GLY A 289 -7.55 3.85 29.06
CA GLY A 289 -8.13 3.35 27.82
C GLY A 289 -7.15 2.41 27.10
N ASP A 290 -7.66 1.26 26.67
CA ASP A 290 -6.90 0.22 25.98
C ASP A 290 -7.15 0.26 24.46
N VAL A 291 -6.09 0.37 23.66
CA VAL A 291 -6.17 0.47 22.19
C VAL A 291 -5.27 -0.58 21.53
N THR A 292 -5.83 -1.44 20.69
CA THR A 292 -5.05 -2.35 19.83
C THR A 292 -4.22 -1.58 18.80
N VAL A 293 -2.95 -1.92 18.66
CA VAL A 293 -1.99 -1.09 17.90
C VAL A 293 -1.05 -1.83 16.94
N GLY A 294 -0.92 -3.16 17.09
CA GLY A 294 -0.15 -4.01 16.19
C GLY A 294 -0.35 -5.49 16.51
N LYS A 295 -0.18 -6.37 15.53
CA LYS A 295 -0.38 -7.82 15.64
C LYS A 295 0.75 -8.63 15.02
N GLY A 296 0.85 -9.91 15.34
CA GLY A 296 1.66 -10.87 14.59
C GLY A 296 1.52 -12.29 15.11
N LEU A 297 2.54 -13.12 14.88
CA LEU A 297 2.61 -14.51 15.32
C LEU A 297 3.90 -14.79 16.09
N ASP A 298 3.85 -15.70 17.06
CA ASP A 298 5.03 -16.30 17.69
C ASP A 298 5.58 -17.49 16.85
N SER A 299 6.70 -18.09 17.26
CA SER A 299 7.30 -19.24 16.58
C SER A 299 6.41 -20.50 16.50
N LYS A 300 5.28 -20.51 17.20
CA LYS A 300 4.32 -21.63 17.30
C LYS A 300 3.00 -21.31 16.58
N GLY A 301 2.90 -20.14 15.93
CA GLY A 301 1.68 -19.69 15.23
C GLY A 301 0.57 -19.20 16.17
N ALA A 302 0.88 -18.90 17.43
CA ALA A 302 -0.04 -18.20 18.33
C ALA A 302 -0.06 -16.71 18.00
N MET A 303 -1.23 -16.07 18.07
CA MET A 303 -1.35 -14.63 17.82
C MET A 303 -0.73 -13.84 18.96
N LEU A 304 0.10 -12.86 18.57
CA LEU A 304 0.62 -11.80 19.41
C LEU A 304 -0.12 -10.49 19.09
N LEU A 305 -0.45 -9.71 20.11
CA LEU A 305 -1.25 -8.48 19.99
C LEU A 305 -0.74 -7.40 20.95
N TRP A 306 -0.23 -6.30 20.39
CA TRP A 306 0.11 -5.10 21.15
C TRP A 306 -1.14 -4.29 21.48
N ILE A 307 -1.30 -3.98 22.77
CA ILE A 307 -2.29 -3.05 23.29
C ILE A 307 -1.55 -1.86 23.92
N ARG A 308 -1.87 -0.65 23.46
CA ARG A 308 -1.43 0.61 24.03
C ARG A 308 -2.44 1.03 25.09
N ARG A 309 -1.99 1.06 26.35
CA ARG A 309 -2.80 1.38 27.53
C ARG A 309 -2.46 2.78 28.05
N VAL A 310 -3.39 3.74 27.94
CA VAL A 310 -3.15 5.16 28.23
C VAL A 310 -4.08 5.70 29.30
N GLY A 311 -3.55 6.36 30.32
CA GLY A 311 -4.35 6.90 31.42
C GLY A 311 -3.56 7.86 32.31
N ALA A 312 -4.19 8.36 33.38
CA ALA A 312 -3.58 9.36 34.27
C ALA A 312 -2.30 8.86 34.98
N LYS A 313 -2.10 7.54 35.06
CA LYS A 313 -0.95 6.87 35.70
C LYS A 313 0.20 6.57 34.73
N GLY A 314 0.03 6.79 33.42
CA GLY A 314 1.07 6.50 32.43
C GLY A 314 0.53 6.06 31.07
N TRP A 315 1.45 5.66 30.19
CA TRP A 315 1.19 5.22 28.82
C TRP A 315 2.11 4.02 28.55
N PHE A 316 1.50 2.84 28.48
CA PHE A 316 2.19 1.55 28.44
C PHE A 316 1.91 0.84 27.10
N HIS A 317 2.76 -0.13 26.76
CA HIS A 317 2.56 -1.03 25.63
C HIS A 317 2.63 -2.45 26.18
N ASP A 318 1.50 -3.14 26.17
CA ASP A 318 1.32 -4.47 26.72
C ASP A 318 1.18 -5.47 25.57
N LEU A 319 1.89 -6.58 25.66
CA LEU A 319 1.85 -7.66 24.67
C LEU A 319 1.00 -8.82 25.18
N TYR A 320 -0.11 -9.05 24.51
CA TYR A 320 -1.00 -10.17 24.76
C TYR A 320 -0.75 -11.31 23.77
N ARG A 321 -0.92 -12.55 24.22
CA ARG A 321 -0.77 -13.79 23.44
C ARG A 321 -2.03 -14.64 23.50
N THR A 322 -2.43 -15.25 22.39
CA THR A 322 -3.54 -16.22 22.33
C THR A 322 -3.28 -17.35 21.33
N THR A 323 -3.70 -18.57 21.68
CA THR A 323 -3.67 -19.75 20.80
C THR A 323 -5.03 -20.10 20.20
N ASP A 324 -6.12 -19.43 20.63
CA ASP A 324 -7.49 -19.76 20.26
C ASP A 324 -8.31 -18.56 19.73
N GLY A 325 -7.86 -17.32 19.96
CA GLY A 325 -8.59 -16.08 19.65
C GLY A 325 -9.67 -15.70 20.66
N VAL A 326 -9.68 -16.34 21.83
CA VAL A 326 -10.72 -16.22 22.88
C VAL A 326 -10.07 -15.97 24.24
N THR A 327 -9.04 -16.75 24.56
CA THR A 327 -8.27 -16.67 25.81
C THR A 327 -6.98 -15.91 25.56
N TYR A 328 -6.73 -14.82 26.31
CA TYR A 328 -5.56 -13.96 26.13
C TYR A 328 -4.72 -13.88 27.41
N GLU A 329 -3.40 -14.02 27.25
CA GLU A 329 -2.39 -13.96 28.31
C GLU A 329 -1.51 -12.72 28.11
N LEU A 330 -1.37 -11.89 29.14
CA LEU A 330 -0.41 -10.78 29.13
C LEU A 330 1.01 -11.34 29.36
N ILE A 331 1.85 -11.33 28.33
CA ILE A 331 3.20 -11.92 28.39
C ILE A 331 4.32 -10.90 28.61
N ALA A 332 4.13 -9.63 28.26
CA ALA A 332 5.13 -8.59 28.49
C ALA A 332 4.53 -7.18 28.61
N THR A 333 5.10 -6.37 29.51
CA THR A 333 4.98 -4.90 29.54
C THR A 333 6.40 -4.32 29.56
N PRO A 334 7.10 -4.22 28.42
CA PRO A 334 8.47 -3.75 28.39
C PRO A 334 8.60 -2.28 28.81
N ASP A 335 9.62 -1.99 29.61
CA ASP A 335 10.09 -0.61 29.83
C ASP A 335 10.92 -0.17 28.61
N LEU A 336 10.54 0.96 28.00
CA LEU A 336 11.05 1.39 26.69
C LEU A 336 11.75 2.75 26.80
N PRO A 337 13.09 2.82 26.57
CA PRO A 337 13.86 4.06 26.68
C PRO A 337 13.30 5.27 25.91
N VAL A 338 12.69 5.04 24.75
CA VAL A 338 11.88 6.04 24.04
C VAL A 338 10.43 5.57 24.03
N ARG A 339 9.58 6.19 24.86
CA ARG A 339 8.14 5.91 24.92
C ARG A 339 7.48 6.09 23.53
N PRO A 340 6.99 5.01 22.88
CA PRO A 340 6.33 5.15 21.58
C PRO A 340 4.97 5.88 21.69
N VAL A 341 4.55 6.49 20.59
CA VAL A 341 3.13 6.74 20.31
C VAL A 341 2.44 5.42 19.96
N GLN A 342 3.16 4.53 19.28
CA GLN A 342 2.68 3.21 18.89
C GLN A 342 3.82 2.20 18.66
N VAL A 343 3.54 0.94 18.97
CA VAL A 343 4.26 -0.23 18.42
C VAL A 343 3.32 -0.92 17.43
N THR A 344 3.85 -1.33 16.28
CA THR A 344 3.09 -1.80 15.11
C THR A 344 3.19 -3.32 14.95
N ASP A 345 2.79 -3.84 13.79
CA ASP A 345 2.76 -5.28 13.50
C ASP A 345 4.13 -5.95 13.68
N ILE A 346 4.09 -7.18 14.21
CA ILE A 346 5.23 -8.05 14.48
C ILE A 346 5.42 -9.00 13.29
N PHE A 347 6.63 -9.03 12.75
CA PHE A 347 7.06 -9.89 11.66
C PHE A 347 8.35 -10.64 12.01
N SER A 348 8.53 -11.83 11.46
CA SER A 348 9.73 -12.65 11.71
C SER A 348 10.88 -12.26 10.80
N VAL A 349 12.06 -12.05 11.37
CA VAL A 349 13.32 -11.79 10.65
C VAL A 349 14.33 -12.88 11.01
N PRO A 350 14.76 -13.73 10.06
CA PRO A 350 15.76 -14.77 10.31
C PRO A 350 17.02 -14.22 10.98
N THR A 351 17.61 -15.00 11.89
CA THR A 351 18.75 -14.64 12.75
C THR A 351 18.52 -13.51 13.77
N VAL A 352 17.39 -12.80 13.72
CA VAL A 352 17.01 -11.77 14.71
C VAL A 352 15.89 -12.26 15.65
N GLY A 353 14.90 -12.98 15.11
CA GLY A 353 13.70 -13.40 15.84
C GLY A 353 12.48 -12.62 15.39
N LEU A 354 11.67 -12.16 16.35
CA LEU A 354 10.54 -11.26 16.10
C LEU A 354 11.04 -9.81 16.01
N MET A 355 10.50 -9.06 15.05
CA MET A 355 10.71 -7.62 14.91
C MET A 355 9.36 -6.90 14.81
N ALA A 356 9.25 -5.73 15.43
CA ALA A 356 8.17 -4.78 15.20
C ALA A 356 8.76 -3.39 14.96
N LEU A 357 8.03 -2.51 14.27
CA LEU A 357 8.41 -1.11 14.15
C LEU A 357 7.67 -0.24 15.17
N TRP A 358 8.27 0.87 15.58
CA TRP A 358 7.65 1.83 16.50
C TRP A 358 7.90 3.27 16.04
N PHE A 359 7.02 4.18 16.44
CA PHE A 359 7.19 5.62 16.23
C PHE A 359 6.86 6.40 17.51
N GLY A 360 7.60 7.49 17.77
CA GLY A 360 7.51 8.30 19.00
C GLY A 360 7.57 9.81 18.70
N GLY A 361 6.99 10.63 19.57
CA GLY A 361 6.79 12.08 19.37
C GLY A 361 5.38 12.52 19.80
N ASP A 362 4.88 13.62 19.24
CA ASP A 362 3.47 14.04 19.39
C ASP A 362 2.98 14.81 18.15
N TYR A 363 1.67 14.84 17.86
CA TYR A 363 1.14 15.33 16.56
C TYR A 363 1.22 16.85 16.31
N ARG A 364 1.99 17.61 17.11
CA ARG A 364 2.22 19.05 16.93
C ARG A 364 3.32 19.33 15.90
N GLU A 365 3.45 20.59 15.50
CA GLU A 365 4.60 21.02 14.71
C GLU A 365 5.82 21.18 15.63
N SER A 366 6.74 20.21 15.54
CA SER A 366 7.91 20.06 16.42
C SER A 366 9.00 19.24 15.72
N THR A 367 10.17 19.14 16.36
CA THR A 367 11.29 18.27 15.97
C THR A 367 11.59 17.22 17.05
N ASN A 368 10.56 16.72 17.75
CA ASN A 368 10.70 15.69 18.80
C ASN A 368 10.32 14.27 18.32
N HIS A 369 10.23 14.08 17.00
CA HIS A 369 9.78 12.83 16.40
C HIS A 369 10.92 11.83 16.20
N SER A 370 10.57 10.55 16.28
CA SER A 370 11.50 9.43 16.15
C SER A 370 10.78 8.16 15.66
N TRP A 371 11.56 7.22 15.14
CA TRP A 371 11.09 5.86 14.84
C TRP A 371 12.23 4.85 14.96
N GLY A 372 11.89 3.57 14.98
CA GLY A 372 12.86 2.49 14.87
C GLY A 372 12.28 1.11 15.06
N THR A 373 13.11 0.19 15.56
CA THR A 373 12.78 -1.23 15.74
C THR A 373 12.60 -1.60 17.22
N LEU A 374 11.75 -2.60 17.44
CA LEU A 374 11.72 -3.45 18.64
C LEU A 374 12.02 -4.87 18.20
N THR A 375 12.87 -5.59 18.94
CA THR A 375 13.30 -6.95 18.60
C THR A 375 13.21 -7.89 19.80
N SER A 376 12.77 -9.13 19.58
CA SER A 376 12.66 -10.19 20.58
C SER A 376 13.21 -11.50 20.02
N SER A 377 13.99 -12.23 20.81
CA SER A 377 14.53 -13.56 20.48
C SER A 377 13.86 -14.69 21.27
N ASP A 378 12.75 -14.41 21.96
CA ASP A 378 12.13 -15.24 22.99
C ASP A 378 10.59 -15.23 22.93
N ASP A 379 10.03 -15.30 21.71
CA ASP A 379 8.58 -15.30 21.42
C ASP A 379 7.81 -14.10 22.02
N GLY A 380 8.49 -12.98 22.23
CA GLY A 380 7.92 -11.72 22.72
C GLY A 380 7.98 -11.53 24.25
N ALA A 381 8.66 -12.41 24.99
CA ALA A 381 8.80 -12.28 26.44
C ALA A 381 9.70 -11.08 26.84
N THR A 382 10.76 -10.79 26.09
CA THR A 382 11.59 -9.59 26.26
C THR A 382 11.81 -8.86 24.94
N TRP A 383 11.93 -7.52 25.02
CA TRP A 383 12.06 -6.66 23.84
C TRP A 383 13.21 -5.67 23.99
N LYS A 384 14.09 -5.63 22.98
CA LYS A 384 15.13 -4.62 22.83
C LYS A 384 14.66 -3.54 21.85
N GLN A 385 14.58 -2.29 22.32
CA GLN A 385 14.35 -1.12 21.47
C GLN A 385 15.65 -0.68 20.77
N THR A 386 15.54 -0.15 19.56
CA THR A 386 16.61 0.59 18.87
C THR A 386 15.99 1.70 18.04
N THR A 387 16.49 2.93 18.23
CA THR A 387 16.09 4.11 17.44
C THR A 387 16.89 4.14 16.14
N ILE A 388 16.21 4.42 15.02
CA ILE A 388 16.82 4.50 13.69
C ILE A 388 16.98 5.96 13.26
N GLU A 389 15.93 6.78 13.43
CA GLU A 389 16.01 8.23 13.30
C GLU A 389 15.33 8.91 14.49
N SER A 390 15.85 10.08 14.87
CA SER A 390 15.34 10.95 15.93
C SER A 390 15.49 12.42 15.52
N GLU A 391 14.89 13.32 16.31
CA GLU A 391 14.87 14.77 16.05
C GLU A 391 14.19 15.16 14.71
N LEU A 392 13.38 14.26 14.15
CA LEU A 392 12.70 14.46 12.89
C LEU A 392 11.63 15.57 13.02
N PRO A 393 11.49 16.46 12.03
CA PRO A 393 10.30 17.28 11.87
C PRO A 393 9.10 16.43 11.40
N LYS A 394 7.89 16.89 11.69
CA LYS A 394 6.64 16.15 11.43
C LYS A 394 6.42 15.75 9.96
N ASP A 395 6.89 16.55 9.01
CA ASP A 395 6.79 16.25 7.57
C ASP A 395 7.68 15.07 7.15
N GLN A 396 8.70 14.77 7.95
CA GLN A 396 9.66 13.66 7.78
C GLN A 396 9.35 12.43 8.67
N TRP A 397 8.39 12.53 9.60
CA TRP A 397 8.06 11.47 10.55
C TRP A 397 7.26 10.32 9.89
N PRO A 398 7.81 9.10 9.76
CA PRO A 398 7.03 7.94 9.35
C PRO A 398 6.19 7.44 10.53
N THR A 399 4.89 7.66 10.47
CA THR A 399 3.93 7.15 11.45
C THR A 399 3.39 5.79 11.02
N GLU A 400 2.84 5.04 11.98
CA GLU A 400 2.11 3.78 11.78
C GLU A 400 2.73 2.82 10.73
N PRO A 401 4.05 2.54 10.75
CA PRO A 401 4.69 1.78 9.68
C PRO A 401 4.35 0.28 9.71
N ALA A 402 4.22 -0.32 8.53
CA ALA A 402 4.06 -1.77 8.36
C ALA A 402 5.20 -2.34 7.51
N ALA A 403 5.63 -3.58 7.78
CA ALA A 403 6.86 -4.15 7.22
C ALA A 403 6.72 -5.63 6.81
N VAL A 404 7.54 -6.05 5.84
CA VAL A 404 7.72 -7.45 5.41
C VAL A 404 9.20 -7.79 5.26
N TYR A 405 9.59 -9.00 5.63
CA TYR A 405 10.90 -9.58 5.30
C TYR A 405 10.84 -10.21 3.90
N LEU A 406 11.78 -9.85 3.02
CA LEU A 406 11.80 -10.20 1.59
C LEU A 406 12.83 -11.28 1.22
N GLY A 407 13.47 -11.92 2.22
CA GLY A 407 14.62 -12.80 2.00
C GLY A 407 15.96 -12.07 2.07
N ASP A 408 17.04 -12.83 2.27
CA ASP A 408 18.44 -12.37 2.17
C ASP A 408 18.78 -11.07 2.92
N GLY A 409 18.27 -10.92 4.15
CA GLY A 409 18.48 -9.73 4.98
C GLY A 409 17.64 -8.51 4.58
N ARG A 410 16.89 -8.57 3.48
CA ARG A 410 16.06 -7.48 2.97
C ARG A 410 14.76 -7.36 3.77
N ILE A 411 14.46 -6.14 4.21
CA ILE A 411 13.18 -5.75 4.82
C ILE A 411 12.66 -4.54 4.03
N LEU A 412 11.39 -4.56 3.65
CA LEU A 412 10.69 -3.41 3.09
C LEU A 412 9.54 -3.03 4.02
N ALA A 413 9.47 -1.74 4.34
CA ALA A 413 8.41 -1.16 5.15
C ALA A 413 7.81 0.09 4.49
N ILE A 414 6.53 0.33 4.73
CA ILE A 414 5.81 1.52 4.28
C ILE A 414 5.29 2.26 5.52
N GLY A 415 5.52 3.57 5.57
CA GLY A 415 5.12 4.46 6.67
C GLY A 415 4.06 5.46 6.23
N ARG A 416 3.05 5.69 7.07
CA ARG A 416 2.09 6.79 6.93
C ARG A 416 2.82 8.14 7.00
N THR A 417 2.22 9.17 6.41
CA THR A 417 2.67 10.56 6.55
C THR A 417 1.62 11.41 7.24
N GLU A 418 2.06 12.31 8.11
CA GLU A 418 1.21 13.35 8.73
C GLU A 418 1.04 14.61 7.85
N MET A 419 1.59 14.60 6.63
CA MET A 419 1.38 15.68 5.68
C MET A 419 -0.07 15.77 5.21
N GLY A 420 -0.56 17.00 5.05
CA GLY A 420 -1.87 17.32 4.48
C GLY A 420 -1.79 17.90 3.07
N GLY A 421 -2.85 18.60 2.66
CA GLY A 421 -2.88 19.40 1.43
C GLY A 421 -3.10 18.61 0.13
N ASN A 422 -2.81 19.27 -0.99
CA ASN A 422 -3.10 18.79 -2.35
C ASN A 422 -1.85 18.82 -3.24
N SER A 423 -0.74 18.28 -2.72
CA SER A 423 0.60 18.22 -3.35
C SER A 423 1.22 16.82 -3.24
N THR A 424 2.13 16.45 -4.14
CA THR A 424 2.83 15.14 -4.14
C THR A 424 3.75 14.92 -2.92
N MET A 425 4.06 15.98 -2.15
CA MET A 425 4.66 15.86 -0.82
C MET A 425 3.81 15.04 0.17
N ARG A 426 2.49 14.97 -0.07
CA ARG A 426 1.53 14.15 0.70
C ARG A 426 1.60 12.67 0.29
N SER A 427 2.78 12.09 0.39
CA SER A 427 3.09 10.70 0.02
C SER A 427 3.56 9.88 1.21
N GLN A 428 3.22 8.59 1.22
CA GLN A 428 3.77 7.62 2.20
C GLN A 428 5.29 7.52 2.08
N PHE A 429 5.95 7.15 3.16
CA PHE A 429 7.37 6.81 3.15
C PHE A 429 7.57 5.34 2.79
N GLN A 430 8.69 5.04 2.15
CA GLN A 430 9.25 3.70 2.08
C GLN A 430 10.54 3.68 2.90
N MET A 431 10.70 2.65 3.72
CA MET A 431 11.90 2.41 4.52
C MET A 431 12.41 1.02 4.18
N VAL A 432 13.70 0.88 3.88
CA VAL A 432 14.29 -0.42 3.52
C VAL A 432 15.55 -0.69 4.32
N SER A 433 15.81 -1.97 4.58
CA SER A 433 17.05 -2.49 5.14
C SER A 433 17.52 -3.66 4.30
N THR A 434 18.84 -3.86 4.21
CA THR A 434 19.49 -4.97 3.48
C THR A 434 20.34 -5.86 4.39
N ASP A 435 20.38 -5.61 5.69
CA ASP A 435 21.32 -6.22 6.64
C ASP A 435 20.63 -6.85 7.87
N TYR A 436 19.38 -7.29 7.71
CA TYR A 436 18.49 -7.80 8.77
C TYR A 436 18.02 -6.72 9.77
N GLY A 437 17.87 -5.47 9.31
CA GLY A 437 17.28 -4.38 10.09
C GLY A 437 18.26 -3.64 11.00
N LYS A 438 19.58 -3.74 10.77
CA LYS A 438 20.62 -3.05 11.54
C LYS A 438 20.84 -1.62 11.03
N THR A 439 20.81 -1.45 9.70
CA THR A 439 20.81 -0.14 9.02
C THR A 439 19.61 -0.02 8.10
N TRP A 440 19.17 1.22 7.86
CA TRP A 440 17.96 1.53 7.10
C TRP A 440 18.17 2.80 6.26
N THR A 441 17.46 2.89 5.14
CA THR A 441 17.23 4.14 4.40
C THR A 441 15.74 4.46 4.37
N ARG A 442 15.37 5.74 4.18
CA ARG A 442 13.98 6.21 4.11
C ARG A 442 13.81 7.22 2.97
N GLU A 443 12.78 7.04 2.16
CA GLU A 443 12.42 7.93 1.04
C GLU A 443 10.90 8.16 0.93
N LYS A 444 10.50 9.14 0.11
CA LYS A 444 9.09 9.39 -0.25
C LYS A 444 8.68 8.57 -1.48
N THR A 445 7.50 7.96 -1.40
CA THR A 445 6.90 7.18 -2.49
C THR A 445 6.11 8.04 -3.47
N ASN A 446 5.53 7.42 -4.51
CA ASN A 446 4.45 7.99 -5.32
C ASN A 446 3.04 7.64 -4.81
N ILE A 447 2.88 7.05 -3.61
CA ILE A 447 1.59 6.70 -3.00
C ILE A 447 1.01 7.96 -2.34
N GLY A 448 0.26 8.75 -3.12
CA GLY A 448 -0.30 10.06 -2.73
C GLY A 448 -1.81 10.09 -2.51
N ASP A 449 -2.50 8.97 -2.73
CA ASP A 449 -3.93 8.67 -2.51
C ASP A 449 -4.23 8.34 -1.04
N VAL A 450 -3.65 9.11 -0.11
CA VAL A 450 -3.64 8.85 1.33
C VAL A 450 -4.05 10.06 2.16
N HIS A 451 -4.81 9.84 3.22
CA HIS A 451 -5.11 10.85 4.23
C HIS A 451 -5.15 10.17 5.59
N LEU A 452 -4.16 10.45 6.46
CA LEU A 452 -3.96 9.79 7.75
C LEU A 452 -4.11 8.25 7.65
N SER A 453 -3.54 7.70 6.58
CA SER A 453 -3.76 6.32 6.11
C SER A 453 -2.67 5.38 6.61
N THR A 454 -3.03 4.59 7.62
CA THR A 454 -2.31 3.39 8.07
C THR A 454 -2.10 2.41 6.91
N PRO A 455 -0.86 2.07 6.54
CA PRO A 455 -0.56 0.97 5.62
C PRO A 455 -0.57 -0.39 6.34
N THR A 456 -0.80 -1.45 5.58
CA THR A 456 -0.54 -2.84 6.00
C THR A 456 -0.07 -3.64 4.78
N LEU A 457 0.86 -4.59 4.99
CA LEU A 457 1.59 -5.28 3.93
C LEU A 457 1.38 -6.80 4.02
N ILE A 458 1.21 -7.47 2.89
CA ILE A 458 1.25 -8.93 2.76
C ILE A 458 2.19 -9.29 1.61
N LEU A 459 3.26 -10.03 1.90
CA LEU A 459 4.06 -10.71 0.89
C LEU A 459 3.44 -12.09 0.63
N ASP A 460 2.90 -12.31 -0.56
CA ASP A 460 2.41 -13.62 -0.97
C ASP A 460 3.61 -14.54 -1.30
N THR A 461 3.75 -15.63 -0.54
CA THR A 461 4.92 -16.54 -0.63
C THR A 461 4.84 -17.50 -1.81
N LYS A 462 3.71 -17.57 -2.52
CA LYS A 462 3.50 -18.44 -3.68
C LYS A 462 3.90 -17.76 -4.99
N THR A 463 3.65 -16.45 -5.10
CA THR A 463 3.91 -15.62 -6.28
C THR A 463 5.10 -14.68 -6.11
N GLY A 464 5.51 -14.39 -4.87
CA GLY A 464 6.52 -13.39 -4.54
C GLY A 464 5.99 -11.94 -4.58
N LEU A 465 4.70 -11.74 -4.87
CA LEU A 465 4.10 -10.40 -5.01
C LEU A 465 3.77 -9.78 -3.66
N LEU A 466 4.03 -8.48 -3.55
CA LEU A 466 3.75 -7.66 -2.38
C LEU A 466 2.44 -6.90 -2.57
N SER A 467 1.47 -7.15 -1.69
CA SER A 467 0.25 -6.35 -1.56
C SER A 467 0.41 -5.28 -0.48
N ASN A 468 0.15 -4.02 -0.83
CA ASN A 468 0.02 -2.89 0.10
C ASN A 468 -1.45 -2.48 0.16
N TYR A 469 -2.02 -2.49 1.37
CA TYR A 469 -3.38 -2.01 1.64
C TYR A 469 -3.37 -0.77 2.53
N HIS A 470 -4.21 0.21 2.23
CA HIS A 470 -4.40 1.42 3.03
C HIS A 470 -5.78 2.04 2.78
N PHE A 471 -6.28 2.83 3.72
CA PHE A 471 -7.62 3.44 3.62
C PHE A 471 -7.52 4.97 3.45
N GLU A 472 -8.04 5.55 2.36
CA GLU A 472 -8.14 7.02 2.23
C GLU A 472 -9.36 7.56 2.99
N ARG A 473 -9.11 8.00 4.22
CA ARG A 473 -10.06 8.75 5.04
C ARG A 473 -10.59 9.97 4.25
N GLY A 474 -11.87 10.26 4.38
CA GLY A 474 -12.51 11.37 3.65
C GLY A 474 -12.95 11.01 2.22
N ARG A 475 -12.27 10.06 1.55
CA ARG A 475 -12.81 9.37 0.36
C ARG A 475 -13.65 8.15 0.71
N GLY A 476 -13.37 7.50 1.85
CA GLY A 476 -14.09 6.30 2.28
C GLY A 476 -13.70 5.05 1.51
N ILE A 477 -12.47 4.99 0.95
CA ILE A 477 -12.03 3.90 0.07
C ILE A 477 -10.89 3.12 0.74
N LEU A 478 -11.01 1.80 0.74
CA LEU A 478 -9.91 0.86 1.01
C LEU A 478 -9.22 0.51 -0.31
N TRP A 479 -7.94 0.88 -0.42
CA TRP A 479 -7.10 0.70 -1.61
C TRP A 479 -6.17 -0.52 -1.48
N ARG A 480 -5.91 -1.20 -2.60
CA ARG A 480 -4.83 -2.19 -2.81
C ARG A 480 -3.85 -1.68 -3.86
N ARG A 481 -2.56 -1.96 -3.68
CA ARG A 481 -1.53 -1.94 -4.72
C ARG A 481 -0.78 -3.28 -4.68
N VAL A 482 -0.62 -3.94 -5.83
CA VAL A 482 0.10 -5.23 -5.97
C VAL A 482 1.37 -4.96 -6.79
N VAL A 483 2.53 -5.47 -6.37
CA VAL A 483 3.79 -5.26 -7.10
C VAL A 483 4.81 -6.37 -6.83
N ASP A 484 5.69 -6.65 -7.79
CA ASP A 484 6.95 -7.34 -7.51
C ASP A 484 7.81 -6.42 -6.60
N PRO A 485 8.18 -6.83 -5.37
CA PRO A 485 8.95 -5.98 -4.48
C PRO A 485 10.29 -5.53 -5.08
N ASN A 486 10.89 -6.29 -6.00
CA ASN A 486 12.13 -5.90 -6.67
C ASN A 486 11.94 -4.71 -7.64
N LYS A 487 10.73 -4.48 -8.18
CA LYS A 487 10.43 -3.29 -9.00
C LYS A 487 10.39 -1.98 -8.19
N VAL A 488 10.24 -2.06 -6.86
CA VAL A 488 10.08 -0.89 -5.96
C VAL A 488 11.13 -0.75 -4.85
N PHE A 489 11.87 -1.80 -4.49
CA PHE A 489 12.78 -1.80 -3.32
C PHE A 489 13.78 -0.62 -3.33
N ASP A 490 14.55 -0.47 -4.41
CA ASP A 490 15.47 0.65 -4.65
C ASP A 490 14.81 1.81 -5.45
N HIS A 491 13.49 1.74 -5.64
CA HIS A 491 12.72 2.57 -6.57
C HIS A 491 11.36 3.02 -5.97
N PRO A 492 11.35 3.76 -4.86
CA PRO A 492 10.13 4.07 -4.08
C PRO A 492 9.06 4.86 -4.85
N ARG A 493 9.38 5.49 -6.00
CA ARG A 493 8.42 6.19 -6.87
C ARG A 493 7.79 5.32 -7.96
N ARG A 494 8.02 4.00 -7.95
CA ARG A 494 7.49 3.04 -8.96
C ARG A 494 6.31 2.19 -8.47
N TRP A 495 5.62 2.56 -7.39
CA TRP A 495 4.43 1.81 -6.97
C TRP A 495 3.32 1.92 -8.03
N PRO A 496 2.74 0.80 -8.49
CA PRO A 496 1.67 0.80 -9.49
C PRO A 496 0.38 1.41 -8.93
N ALA A 497 -0.53 1.78 -9.83
CA ALA A 497 -1.81 2.40 -9.47
C ALA A 497 -2.65 1.53 -8.52
N SER A 498 -3.49 2.19 -7.73
CA SER A 498 -4.38 1.56 -6.75
C SER A 498 -5.63 0.94 -7.38
N GLU A 499 -6.17 -0.07 -6.70
CA GLU A 499 -7.47 -0.70 -6.93
C GLU A 499 -8.34 -0.48 -5.68
N ALA A 500 -9.62 -0.11 -5.84
CA ALA A 500 -10.56 -0.04 -4.72
C ALA A 500 -11.12 -1.44 -4.42
N ILE A 501 -10.95 -1.93 -3.19
CA ILE A 501 -11.48 -3.25 -2.76
C ILE A 501 -12.62 -3.17 -1.74
N ALA A 502 -12.85 -2.00 -1.13
CA ALA A 502 -13.99 -1.77 -0.25
C ALA A 502 -14.34 -0.28 -0.17
N ILE A 503 -15.61 0.00 0.13
CA ILE A 503 -16.13 1.35 0.41
C ILE A 503 -16.63 1.39 1.86
N GLY A 504 -16.43 2.52 2.52
CA GLY A 504 -16.85 2.82 3.89
C GLY A 504 -17.17 4.31 4.07
N SER A 505 -17.23 4.75 5.33
CA SER A 505 -17.62 6.12 5.67
C SER A 505 -16.68 7.18 5.08
N GLN A 506 -17.25 8.27 4.57
CA GLN A 506 -16.51 9.46 4.15
C GLN A 506 -16.18 10.41 5.32
N VAL A 507 -16.54 10.08 6.57
CA VAL A 507 -16.19 10.89 7.76
C VAL A 507 -14.73 10.64 8.14
N ALA A 508 -13.85 11.57 7.75
CA ALA A 508 -12.39 11.35 7.75
C ALA A 508 -11.77 10.84 9.07
N LEU A 509 -12.19 11.33 10.24
CA LEU A 509 -11.62 10.86 11.51
C LEU A 509 -12.23 9.52 11.98
N ASP A 510 -13.42 9.17 11.50
CA ASP A 510 -14.25 8.07 12.02
C ASP A 510 -14.28 6.85 11.09
N THR A 511 -13.16 6.62 10.42
CA THR A 511 -12.97 5.50 9.48
C THR A 511 -11.49 5.15 9.27
N GLY A 512 -11.19 3.98 8.73
CA GLY A 512 -9.87 3.61 8.23
C GLY A 512 -9.11 2.62 9.13
N ASN A 513 -7.84 2.92 9.43
CA ASN A 513 -6.90 2.01 10.11
C ASN A 513 -6.87 0.63 9.44
N ALA A 514 -6.45 0.54 8.17
CA ALA A 514 -6.41 -0.73 7.45
C ALA A 514 -5.39 -1.70 8.10
N ASN A 515 -5.82 -2.92 8.38
CA ASN A 515 -4.94 -3.98 8.93
C ASN A 515 -5.33 -5.34 8.33
N ALA A 516 -4.34 -6.15 7.91
CA ALA A 516 -4.59 -7.31 7.05
C ALA A 516 -3.86 -8.60 7.49
N THR A 517 -4.41 -9.74 7.05
CA THR A 517 -3.84 -11.09 7.18
C THR A 517 -4.25 -11.96 5.99
N ALA A 518 -3.76 -13.20 5.91
CA ALA A 518 -4.08 -14.13 4.81
C ALA A 518 -4.36 -15.55 5.31
N ILE A 519 -5.23 -16.28 4.61
CA ILE A 519 -5.45 -17.72 4.77
C ILE A 519 -5.54 -18.33 3.36
N GLY A 520 -4.63 -19.25 3.03
CA GLY A 520 -4.55 -19.83 1.69
C GLY A 520 -4.33 -18.76 0.61
N GLU A 521 -5.14 -18.79 -0.45
CA GLU A 521 -5.10 -17.83 -1.57
C GLU A 521 -6.03 -16.61 -1.35
N THR A 522 -6.33 -16.28 -0.09
CA THR A 522 -7.27 -15.21 0.27
C THR A 522 -6.68 -14.27 1.31
N HIS A 523 -6.72 -12.98 1.04
CA HIS A 523 -6.38 -11.89 1.96
C HIS A 523 -7.65 -11.38 2.65
N TYR A 524 -7.55 -11.10 3.94
CA TYR A 524 -8.63 -10.54 4.77
C TYR A 524 -8.17 -9.20 5.34
N ILE A 525 -8.85 -8.13 4.94
CA ILE A 525 -8.44 -6.76 5.27
C ILE A 525 -9.54 -6.11 6.11
N SER A 526 -9.19 -5.79 7.35
CA SER A 526 -10.06 -5.13 8.30
C SER A 526 -9.93 -3.61 8.25
N PHE A 527 -11.02 -2.90 8.50
CA PHE A 527 -11.08 -1.45 8.62
C PHE A 527 -12.27 -1.03 9.50
N TYR A 528 -12.22 0.15 10.12
CA TYR A 528 -13.37 0.72 10.83
C TYR A 528 -14.08 1.80 10.00
N SER A 529 -15.37 2.02 10.24
CA SER A 529 -16.21 2.90 9.43
C SER A 529 -17.47 3.33 10.18
N GLY A 530 -17.69 4.64 10.32
CA GLY A 530 -18.95 5.20 10.81
C GLY A 530 -18.87 6.70 11.05
N LYS A 531 -19.40 7.16 12.19
CA LYS A 531 -19.33 8.56 12.64
C LYS A 531 -19.53 8.61 14.15
N ALA A 532 -18.65 9.29 14.88
CA ALA A 532 -18.74 9.44 16.33
C ALA A 532 -20.17 9.86 16.80
N PRO A 533 -20.74 9.19 17.82
CA PRO A 533 -20.08 8.19 18.69
C PRO A 533 -20.00 6.77 18.11
N ASP A 534 -20.75 6.43 17.06
CA ASP A 534 -20.94 5.05 16.59
C ASP A 534 -20.11 4.72 15.33
N THR A 535 -19.19 3.76 15.46
CA THR A 535 -18.42 3.22 14.32
C THR A 535 -18.48 1.71 14.29
N SER A 536 -18.57 1.12 13.10
CA SER A 536 -18.52 -0.32 12.89
C SER A 536 -17.11 -0.80 12.55
N VAL A 537 -16.78 -2.04 12.86
CA VAL A 537 -15.59 -2.75 12.38
C VAL A 537 -16.01 -3.74 11.28
N LEU A 538 -15.32 -3.68 10.15
CA LEU A 538 -15.63 -4.40 8.92
C LEU A 538 -14.41 -5.21 8.44
N VAL A 539 -14.66 -6.23 7.63
CA VAL A 539 -13.62 -7.02 6.94
C VAL A 539 -13.99 -7.24 5.47
N SER A 540 -13.04 -7.07 4.55
CA SER A 540 -13.17 -7.49 3.15
C SER A 540 -12.36 -8.75 2.89
N GLU A 541 -13.00 -9.74 2.26
CA GLU A 541 -12.38 -10.91 1.66
C GLU A 541 -11.92 -10.55 0.24
N VAL A 542 -10.64 -10.75 -0.09
CA VAL A 542 -10.05 -10.39 -1.39
C VAL A 542 -9.10 -11.51 -1.85
N PRO A 543 -9.15 -11.97 -3.11
CA PRO A 543 -8.18 -12.94 -3.62
C PRO A 543 -6.73 -12.44 -3.48
N ALA A 544 -5.84 -13.33 -3.07
CA ALA A 544 -4.39 -13.12 -3.11
C ALA A 544 -3.95 -12.82 -4.56
N PRO A 545 -2.87 -12.02 -4.74
CA PRO A 545 -2.42 -11.62 -6.06
C PRO A 545 -1.96 -12.82 -6.90
N ARG A 546 -2.07 -12.71 -8.22
CA ARG A 546 -1.75 -13.79 -9.17
C ARG A 546 -0.50 -13.47 -9.97
N SER A 547 0.25 -14.51 -10.33
CA SER A 547 1.40 -14.38 -11.24
C SER A 547 0.95 -13.81 -12.59
N GLY A 548 1.29 -12.54 -12.86
CA GLY A 548 0.78 -11.80 -14.01
C GLY A 548 -0.36 -10.81 -13.70
N GLU A 549 -0.34 -10.19 -12.52
CA GLU A 549 -1.07 -8.96 -12.16
C GLU A 549 -0.14 -7.73 -12.02
#